data_AF-X0XLL7-F1
#
_entry.id   AF-X0XLL7-F1
#
_cell.length_a   1.000
_cell.length_b   1.000
_cell.length_c   1.000
_cell.angle_alpha   90.00
_cell.angle_beta   90.00
_cell.angle_gamma   90.00
#
_symmetry.space_group_name_H-M   'P 1'
#
loop_
_entity.id
_entity.type
_entity.pdbx_description
1 polymer ?
#
loop_
_entity_poly.entity_id
_entity_poly.type
_entity_poly.pdbx_seq_one_letter_code
_entity_poly.pdbx_strand_id
1 'polypeptide(L)'
;SRLTEQDPTIRVSREADTNETILSGMGETHIEVAAEDMSRKFGVEVHLKTPEVPYKETITVPVKAEYKHKKQTGGHGQFGHVKLSLEPLHRGSGHEFVNKVVGGAIPRNYIPSVEKGVNEARGEGVLARYPVVDIKTTVYDGSFHPVDSSDICFKIAGAGALKNGLAEGQPILLEPIMNVKIKVPEDFTGDIIGDLNSKRAKVQG
;
A
#
# COMPACT_ATOMS: atom_id res chain seq x y z
N SER A 1 -19.18 -9.01 18.17
CA SER A 1 -18.28 -9.86 18.98
C SER A 1 -18.77 -9.78 20.41
N ARG A 2 -18.78 -10.87 21.18
CA ARG A 2 -19.39 -10.92 22.53
C ARG A 2 -18.86 -9.85 23.50
N LEU A 3 -17.64 -9.36 23.27
CA LEU A 3 -17.03 -8.24 24.02
C LEU A 3 -17.71 -6.89 23.71
N THR A 4 -17.97 -6.61 22.43
CA THR A 4 -18.64 -5.39 21.96
C THR A 4 -20.12 -5.33 22.37
N GLU A 5 -20.72 -6.49 22.64
CA GLU A 5 -22.08 -6.59 23.15
C GLU A 5 -22.17 -6.27 24.66
N GLN A 6 -21.08 -6.50 25.41
CA GLN A 6 -21.01 -6.17 26.84
C GLN A 6 -20.65 -4.71 27.07
N ASP A 7 -19.72 -4.17 26.27
CA ASP A 7 -19.35 -2.77 26.30
C ASP A 7 -19.43 -2.16 24.88
N PRO A 8 -20.44 -1.32 24.60
CA PRO A 8 -20.61 -0.69 23.29
C PRO A 8 -19.58 0.41 23.00
N THR A 9 -18.80 0.84 24.00
CA THR A 9 -17.74 1.85 23.83
C THR A 9 -16.44 1.23 23.33
N ILE A 10 -16.29 -0.09 23.45
CA ILE A 10 -15.19 -0.84 22.81
C ILE A 10 -15.48 -1.00 21.33
N ARG A 11 -14.47 -0.75 20.50
CA ARG A 11 -14.53 -1.05 19.05
C ARG A 11 -13.37 -1.94 18.67
N VAL A 12 -13.66 -2.89 17.80
CA VAL A 12 -12.65 -3.77 17.21
C VAL A 12 -12.70 -3.57 15.70
N SER A 13 -11.58 -3.18 15.13
CA SER A 13 -11.40 -3.06 13.68
C SER A 13 -10.14 -3.80 13.26
N ARG A 14 -10.09 -4.25 12.01
CA ARG A 14 -8.89 -4.85 11.44
C ARG A 14 -8.26 -3.86 10.47
N GLU A 15 -6.97 -3.60 10.66
CA GLU A 15 -6.19 -2.81 9.71
C GLU A 15 -5.73 -3.73 8.56
N ALA A 16 -6.02 -3.32 7.33
CA ALA A 16 -5.74 -4.14 6.15
C ALA A 16 -4.25 -4.09 5.77
N ASP A 17 -3.60 -2.95 5.99
CA ASP A 17 -2.22 -2.73 5.58
C ASP A 17 -1.22 -3.44 6.54
N THR A 18 -1.48 -3.41 7.85
CA THR A 18 -0.62 -4.07 8.87
C THR A 18 -1.11 -5.46 9.29
N ASN A 19 -2.30 -5.87 8.85
CA ASN A 19 -3.00 -7.08 9.30
C ASN A 19 -3.24 -7.18 10.82
N GLU A 20 -3.20 -6.04 11.52
CA GLU A 20 -3.42 -5.98 12.96
C GLU A 20 -4.90 -5.90 13.32
N THR A 21 -5.25 -6.46 14.47
CA THR A 21 -6.56 -6.23 15.09
C THR A 21 -6.43 -5.09 16.08
N ILE A 22 -7.05 -3.96 15.77
CA ILE A 22 -7.03 -2.75 16.58
C ILE A 22 -8.19 -2.79 17.57
N LEU A 23 -7.85 -2.79 18.86
CA LEU A 23 -8.78 -2.61 19.96
C LEU A 23 -8.81 -1.13 20.36
N SER A 24 -9.96 -0.49 20.21
CA SER A 24 -10.17 0.91 20.59
C SER A 24 -11.10 1.02 21.79
N GLY A 25 -10.74 1.89 22.73
CA GLY A 25 -11.54 2.19 23.91
C GLY A 25 -11.45 3.68 24.27
N MET A 26 -12.02 4.04 25.42
CA MET A 26 -12.06 5.42 25.92
C MET A 26 -10.73 5.91 26.50
N GLY A 27 -9.83 4.99 26.83
CA GLY A 27 -8.52 5.28 27.41
C GLY A 27 -7.72 4.00 27.65
N GLU A 28 -6.46 4.16 28.03
CA GLU A 28 -5.50 3.06 28.23
C GLU A 28 -6.02 2.02 29.24
N THR A 29 -6.43 2.46 30.44
CA THR A 29 -6.98 1.58 31.48
C THR A 29 -8.20 0.80 31.00
N HIS A 30 -9.06 1.40 30.17
CA HIS A 30 -10.23 0.71 29.63
C HIS A 30 -9.80 -0.43 28.69
N ILE A 31 -8.77 -0.21 27.86
CA ILE A 31 -8.23 -1.23 26.96
C ILE A 31 -7.58 -2.38 27.75
N GLU A 32 -6.83 -2.07 28.82
CA GLU A 32 -6.20 -3.07 29.70
C GLU A 32 -7.24 -3.96 30.39
N VAL A 33 -8.27 -3.35 31.00
CA VAL A 33 -9.35 -4.09 31.66
C VAL A 33 -10.10 -4.97 30.67
N ALA A 34 -10.35 -4.48 29.45
CA ALA A 34 -10.98 -5.26 28.41
C ALA A 34 -10.15 -6.49 28.02
N ALA A 35 -8.82 -6.35 27.92
CA ALA A 35 -7.92 -7.47 27.63
C ALA A 35 -7.87 -8.49 28.78
N GLU A 36 -7.86 -8.04 30.03
CA GLU A 36 -7.93 -8.94 31.19
C GLU A 36 -9.27 -9.70 31.24
N ASP A 37 -10.38 -9.03 30.94
CA ASP A 37 -11.70 -9.66 30.86
C ASP A 37 -11.78 -10.72 29.75
N MET A 38 -11.08 -10.51 28.63
CA MET A 38 -10.94 -11.53 27.58
C MET A 38 -10.24 -12.79 28.09
N SER A 39 -9.16 -12.63 28.86
CA SER A 39 -8.44 -13.74 29.47
C SER A 39 -9.29 -14.45 30.52
N ARG A 40 -9.90 -13.71 31.45
CA ARG A 40 -10.66 -14.29 32.57
C ARG A 40 -11.98 -14.93 32.17
N LYS A 41 -12.77 -14.30 31.30
CA LYS A 41 -14.14 -14.76 30.97
C LYS A 41 -14.16 -15.71 29.78
N PHE A 42 -13.26 -15.52 28.82
CA PHE A 42 -13.26 -16.26 27.56
C PHE A 42 -12.03 -17.16 27.39
N GLY A 43 -11.07 -17.10 28.32
CA GLY A 43 -9.85 -17.92 28.25
C GLY A 43 -8.91 -17.50 27.11
N VAL A 44 -9.04 -16.26 26.60
CA VAL A 44 -8.23 -15.76 25.48
C VAL A 44 -7.19 -14.80 26.01
N GLU A 45 -5.93 -15.21 25.97
CA GLU A 45 -4.81 -14.33 26.30
C GLU A 45 -4.55 -13.34 25.14
N VAL A 46 -4.52 -12.05 25.45
CA VAL A 46 -4.35 -10.97 24.47
C VAL A 46 -3.12 -10.16 24.85
N HIS A 47 -2.17 -10.01 23.92
CA HIS A 47 -1.02 -9.13 24.09
C HIS A 47 -1.30 -7.77 23.46
N LEU A 48 -1.28 -6.73 24.29
CA LEU A 48 -1.44 -5.35 23.84
C LEU A 48 -0.08 -4.81 23.36
N LYS A 49 -0.09 -4.19 22.18
CA LYS A 49 1.03 -3.41 21.64
C LYS A 49 0.50 -2.15 20.97
N THR A 50 1.33 -1.12 20.91
CA THR A 50 1.02 0.07 20.10
C THR A 50 0.84 -0.34 18.64
N PRO A 51 -0.26 0.05 17.97
CA PRO A 51 -0.49 -0.27 16.57
C PRO A 51 0.64 0.24 15.67
N GLU A 52 0.97 -0.53 14.64
CA GLU A 52 1.95 -0.11 13.65
C GLU A 52 1.38 0.97 12.73
N VAL A 53 2.22 1.90 12.29
CA VAL A 53 1.80 2.94 11.36
C VAL A 53 1.65 2.32 9.96
N PRO A 54 0.49 2.43 9.30
CA PRO A 54 0.28 1.92 7.95
C PRO A 54 0.95 2.86 6.94
N TYR A 55 2.28 2.77 6.85
CA TYR A 55 3.05 3.49 5.84
C TYR A 55 2.68 3.02 4.44
N LYS A 56 2.90 3.91 3.47
CA LYS A 56 2.75 3.63 2.04
C LYS A 56 4.00 4.08 1.31
N GLU A 57 4.19 3.61 0.09
CA GLU A 57 5.29 4.03 -0.78
C GLU A 57 4.77 4.79 -2.00
N THR A 58 5.57 5.72 -2.51
CA THR A 58 5.34 6.36 -3.81
C THR A 58 6.67 6.75 -4.43
N ILE A 59 6.66 7.20 -5.70
CA ILE A 59 7.83 7.73 -6.39
C ILE A 59 7.80 9.25 -6.41
N THR A 60 8.93 9.91 -6.64
CA THR A 60 9.00 11.38 -6.69
C THR A 60 9.34 11.91 -8.08
N VAL A 61 9.93 11.08 -8.94
CA VAL A 61 10.32 11.46 -10.30
C VAL A 61 9.69 10.50 -11.33
N PRO A 62 9.30 10.99 -12.52
CA PRO A 62 8.82 10.13 -13.58
C PRO A 62 9.98 9.32 -14.17
N VAL A 63 9.73 8.03 -14.44
CA VAL A 63 10.75 7.09 -14.92
C VAL A 63 10.19 6.14 -15.97
N LYS A 64 11.07 5.64 -16.83
CA LYS A 64 10.76 4.58 -17.79
C LYS A 64 11.56 3.35 -17.44
N ALA A 65 10.88 2.25 -17.22
CA ALA A 65 11.50 0.99 -16.89
C ALA A 65 11.00 -0.11 -17.81
N GLU A 66 11.83 -1.12 -18.00
CA GLU A 66 11.47 -2.31 -18.76
C GLU A 66 11.85 -3.57 -18.00
N TYR A 67 11.15 -4.65 -18.32
CA TYR A 67 11.51 -5.97 -17.84
C TYR A 67 11.19 -7.02 -18.89
N LYS A 68 12.19 -7.87 -19.14
CA LYS A 68 12.11 -8.98 -20.08
C LYS A 68 12.18 -10.30 -19.33
N HIS A 69 11.03 -10.95 -19.21
CA HIS A 69 10.95 -12.34 -18.76
C HIS A 69 11.27 -13.26 -19.92
N LYS A 70 12.49 -13.81 -19.96
CA LYS A 70 12.88 -14.86 -20.91
C LYS A 70 13.44 -16.05 -20.16
N LYS A 71 12.75 -17.19 -20.20
CA LYS A 71 13.28 -18.47 -19.69
C LYS A 71 13.14 -19.54 -20.76
N GLN A 72 14.20 -20.31 -20.93
CA GLN A 72 14.21 -21.49 -21.78
C GLN A 72 14.45 -22.69 -20.86
N THR A 73 13.38 -23.29 -20.38
CA THR A 73 13.44 -24.63 -19.78
C THR A 73 13.34 -25.66 -20.92
N GLY A 74 13.72 -26.92 -20.70
CA GLY A 74 13.70 -27.97 -21.74
C GLY A 74 12.32 -28.34 -22.33
N GLY A 75 11.30 -27.49 -22.15
CA GLY A 75 9.95 -27.60 -22.71
C GLY A 75 9.52 -26.30 -23.41
N HIS A 76 8.24 -25.92 -23.32
CA HIS A 76 7.75 -24.64 -23.87
C HIS A 76 8.52 -23.45 -23.29
N GLY A 77 9.03 -22.57 -24.16
CA GLY A 77 9.71 -21.37 -23.73
C GLY A 77 8.78 -20.40 -23.03
N GLN A 78 9.36 -19.48 -22.26
CA GLN A 78 8.64 -18.39 -21.61
C GLN A 78 9.19 -17.06 -22.12
N PHE A 79 8.32 -16.21 -22.65
CA PHE A 79 8.68 -14.90 -23.14
C PHE A 79 7.62 -13.84 -22.82
N GLY A 80 8.02 -12.77 -22.17
CA GLY A 80 7.22 -11.56 -22.01
C GLY A 80 8.13 -10.36 -21.83
N HIS A 81 7.89 -9.29 -22.57
CA HIS A 81 8.66 -8.06 -22.44
C HIS A 81 7.71 -6.88 -22.37
N VAL A 82 7.83 -6.08 -21.31
CA VAL A 82 6.96 -4.94 -21.03
C VAL A 82 7.82 -3.74 -20.71
N LYS A 83 7.47 -2.59 -21.30
CA LYS A 83 8.01 -1.28 -20.94
C LYS A 83 6.91 -0.42 -20.33
N LEU A 84 7.20 0.12 -19.15
CA LEU A 84 6.30 0.97 -18.39
C LEU A 84 6.91 2.37 -18.25
N SER A 85 6.05 3.37 -18.31
CA SER A 85 6.34 4.73 -17.84
C SER A 85 5.60 4.90 -16.51
N LEU A 86 6.33 5.21 -15.45
CA LEU A 86 5.78 5.51 -14.14
C LEU A 86 5.84 7.02 -13.91
N GLU A 87 4.75 7.59 -13.43
CA GLU A 87 4.65 9.01 -13.10
C GLU A 87 4.04 9.17 -11.71
N PRO A 88 4.58 10.03 -10.83
CA PRO A 88 3.95 10.32 -9.56
C PRO A 88 2.63 11.08 -9.77
N LEU A 89 1.63 10.77 -8.95
CA LEU A 89 0.36 11.49 -8.89
C LEU A 89 0.27 12.35 -7.64
N HIS A 90 -0.76 13.20 -7.57
CA HIS A 90 -1.05 13.94 -6.35
C HIS A 90 -1.42 12.98 -5.20
N ARG A 91 -1.12 13.37 -3.97
CA ARG A 91 -1.44 12.55 -2.79
C ARG A 91 -2.94 12.23 -2.73
N GLY A 92 -3.27 10.95 -2.51
CA GLY A 92 -4.65 10.48 -2.46
C GLY A 92 -5.30 10.24 -3.83
N SER A 93 -4.54 10.33 -4.93
CA SER A 93 -5.05 9.98 -6.27
C SER A 93 -5.15 8.48 -6.50
N GLY A 94 -4.46 7.67 -5.68
CA GLY A 94 -4.47 6.21 -5.80
C GLY A 94 -3.61 5.71 -6.95
N HIS A 95 -4.07 4.69 -7.66
CA HIS A 95 -3.33 4.08 -8.77
C HIS A 95 -4.11 4.20 -10.07
N GLU A 96 -3.43 4.62 -11.14
CA GLU A 96 -4.00 4.68 -12.49
C GLU A 96 -3.17 3.79 -13.43
N PHE A 97 -3.81 2.89 -14.17
CA PHE A 97 -3.17 2.12 -15.23
C PHE A 97 -3.65 2.58 -16.61
N VAL A 98 -2.72 2.86 -17.52
CA VAL A 98 -3.01 3.34 -18.87
C VAL A 98 -2.32 2.48 -19.92
N ASN A 99 -3.08 2.05 -20.93
CA ASN A 99 -2.55 1.38 -22.11
C ASN A 99 -2.34 2.38 -23.26
N LYS A 100 -1.08 2.56 -23.68
CA LYS A 100 -0.66 3.34 -24.86
C LYS A 100 0.10 2.50 -25.89
N VAL A 101 0.00 1.17 -25.84
CA VAL A 101 0.69 0.29 -26.79
C VAL A 101 0.15 0.53 -28.20
N VAL A 102 1.06 0.86 -29.11
CA VAL A 102 0.78 1.06 -30.55
C VAL A 102 1.37 -0.07 -31.39
N GLY A 103 0.84 -0.29 -32.59
CA GLY A 103 1.42 -1.23 -33.57
C GLY A 103 1.38 -2.72 -33.21
N GLY A 104 0.73 -3.10 -32.10
CA GLY A 104 0.59 -4.51 -31.70
C GLY A 104 1.86 -5.13 -31.10
N ALA A 105 2.81 -4.33 -30.63
CA ALA A 105 4.04 -4.79 -29.97
C ALA A 105 3.76 -5.71 -28.77
N ILE A 106 2.63 -5.50 -28.09
CA ILE A 106 2.00 -6.44 -27.17
C ILE A 106 0.58 -6.73 -27.69
N PRO A 107 0.22 -8.00 -27.96
CA PRO A 107 -1.15 -8.39 -28.29
C PRO A 107 -2.15 -7.92 -27.24
N ARG A 108 -3.29 -7.37 -27.67
CA ARG A 108 -4.30 -6.76 -26.79
C ARG A 108 -4.83 -7.70 -25.70
N ASN A 109 -4.86 -9.00 -25.96
CA ASN A 109 -5.26 -10.03 -25.01
C ASN A 109 -4.31 -10.16 -23.81
N TYR A 110 -3.04 -9.75 -23.93
CA TYR A 110 -2.08 -9.81 -22.82
C TYR A 110 -2.03 -8.54 -21.96
N ILE A 111 -2.64 -7.43 -22.41
CA ILE A 111 -2.65 -6.17 -21.65
C ILE A 111 -3.31 -6.33 -20.26
N PRO A 112 -4.47 -7.01 -20.11
CA PRO A 112 -5.06 -7.26 -18.78
C PRO A 112 -4.12 -8.06 -17.87
N SER A 113 -3.31 -8.97 -18.43
CA SER A 113 -2.32 -9.74 -17.67
C SER A 113 -1.17 -8.85 -17.19
N VAL A 114 -0.71 -7.88 -18.00
CA VAL A 114 0.25 -6.86 -17.57
C VAL A 114 -0.31 -6.01 -16.43
N GLU A 115 -1.53 -5.50 -16.59
CA GLU A 115 -2.20 -4.70 -15.56
C GLU A 115 -2.35 -5.46 -14.25
N LYS A 116 -2.77 -6.74 -14.31
CA LYS A 116 -2.84 -7.61 -13.14
C LYS A 116 -1.48 -7.79 -12.47
N GLY A 117 -0.42 -7.94 -13.26
CA GLY A 117 0.95 -8.02 -12.74
C GLY A 117 1.38 -6.76 -12.00
N VAL A 118 1.08 -5.58 -12.56
CA VAL A 118 1.32 -4.28 -11.92
C VAL A 118 0.52 -4.14 -10.62
N ASN A 119 -0.78 -4.46 -10.65
CA ASN A 119 -1.68 -4.34 -9.51
C ASN A 119 -1.32 -5.27 -8.33
N GLU A 120 -0.81 -6.46 -8.62
CA GLU A 120 -0.31 -7.35 -7.56
C GLU A 120 1.05 -6.87 -7.04
N ALA A 121 1.97 -6.46 -7.93
CA ALA A 121 3.30 -6.04 -7.54
C ALA A 121 3.33 -4.73 -6.74
N ARG A 122 2.37 -3.83 -6.93
CA ARG A 122 2.25 -2.60 -6.13
C ARG A 122 1.87 -2.86 -4.67
N GLY A 123 1.45 -4.08 -4.30
CA GLY A 123 1.21 -4.44 -2.90
C GLY A 123 2.49 -4.46 -2.06
N GLU A 124 3.65 -4.62 -2.69
CA GLU A 124 4.96 -4.68 -2.03
C GLU A 124 5.92 -3.67 -2.68
N GLY A 125 6.11 -2.52 -2.03
CA GLY A 125 7.09 -1.52 -2.41
C GLY A 125 8.54 -2.00 -2.33
N VAL A 126 9.45 -1.16 -2.81
CA VAL A 126 10.89 -1.49 -2.93
C VAL A 126 11.73 -1.02 -1.74
N LEU A 127 11.24 -0.05 -0.96
CA LEU A 127 11.96 0.47 0.20
C LEU A 127 11.76 -0.41 1.44
N ALA A 128 10.51 -0.51 1.88
CA ALA A 128 10.14 -1.18 3.13
C ALA A 128 9.00 -2.19 2.92
N ARG A 129 8.66 -2.49 1.66
CA ARG A 129 7.61 -3.41 1.24
C ARG A 129 6.20 -2.96 1.62
N TYR A 130 5.99 -1.66 1.77
CA TYR A 130 4.65 -1.11 1.98
C TYR A 130 3.89 -0.97 0.67
N PRO A 131 2.54 -0.95 0.70
CA PRO A 131 1.74 -0.75 -0.49
C PRO A 131 2.10 0.56 -1.21
N VAL A 132 2.25 0.48 -2.53
CA VAL A 132 2.57 1.62 -3.38
C VAL A 132 1.29 2.30 -3.86
N VAL A 133 1.24 3.61 -3.69
CA VAL A 133 0.09 4.47 -4.03
C VAL A 133 0.54 5.76 -4.72
N ASP A 134 -0.43 6.49 -5.26
CA ASP A 134 -0.23 7.79 -5.90
C ASP A 134 0.74 7.70 -7.08
N ILE A 135 0.59 6.67 -7.91
CA ILE A 135 1.37 6.49 -9.13
C ILE A 135 0.46 6.21 -10.33
N LYS A 136 0.87 6.70 -11.49
CA LYS A 136 0.32 6.36 -12.80
C LYS A 136 1.28 5.43 -13.52
N THR A 137 0.79 4.27 -13.93
CA THR A 137 1.54 3.28 -14.69
C THR A 137 1.02 3.23 -16.11
N THR A 138 1.85 3.64 -17.07
CA THR A 138 1.51 3.59 -18.49
C THR A 138 2.31 2.50 -19.19
N VAL A 139 1.64 1.46 -19.71
CA VAL A 139 2.28 0.52 -20.65
C VAL A 139 2.30 1.14 -22.03
N TYR A 140 3.50 1.34 -22.59
CA TYR A 140 3.65 2.05 -23.87
C TYR A 140 4.30 1.20 -24.97
N ASP A 141 5.06 0.17 -24.59
CA ASP A 141 5.79 -0.68 -25.53
C ASP A 141 6.14 -2.03 -24.89
N GLY A 142 6.63 -2.96 -25.69
CA GLY A 142 7.07 -4.27 -25.26
C GLY A 142 7.39 -5.17 -26.44
N SER A 143 7.51 -6.46 -26.18
CA SER A 143 7.57 -7.45 -27.25
C SER A 143 7.01 -8.79 -26.81
N PHE A 144 6.59 -9.59 -27.77
CA PHE A 144 6.10 -10.95 -27.57
C PHE A 144 6.80 -11.93 -28.52
N HIS A 145 6.72 -13.22 -28.19
CA HIS A 145 7.12 -14.31 -29.05
C HIS A 145 5.89 -15.18 -29.36
N PRO A 146 5.60 -15.49 -30.63
CA PRO A 146 4.34 -16.16 -31.00
C PRO A 146 4.07 -17.50 -30.29
N VAL A 147 5.14 -18.23 -29.94
CA VAL A 147 5.04 -19.58 -29.35
C VAL A 147 5.33 -19.58 -27.85
N ASP A 148 6.21 -18.68 -27.38
CA ASP A 148 6.71 -18.70 -26.00
C ASP A 148 6.00 -17.68 -25.10
N SER A 149 5.18 -16.80 -25.68
CA SER A 149 4.41 -15.83 -24.91
C SER A 149 3.11 -16.40 -24.37
N SER A 150 2.83 -16.08 -23.11
CA SER A 150 1.63 -16.46 -22.39
C SER A 150 1.23 -15.40 -21.38
N ASP A 151 -0.01 -15.43 -20.92
CA ASP A 151 -0.54 -14.50 -19.91
C ASP A 151 0.33 -14.41 -18.66
N ILE A 152 0.79 -15.56 -18.16
CA ILE A 152 1.66 -15.62 -16.98
C ILE A 152 3.00 -14.87 -17.23
N CYS A 153 3.56 -14.96 -18.44
CA CYS A 153 4.81 -14.28 -18.77
C CYS A 153 4.65 -12.76 -18.79
N PHE A 154 3.53 -12.26 -19.34
CA PHE A 154 3.23 -10.83 -19.36
C PHE A 154 2.85 -10.28 -17.99
N LYS A 155 2.20 -11.09 -17.15
CA LYS A 155 1.97 -10.77 -15.73
C LYS A 155 3.28 -10.60 -14.97
N ILE A 156 4.19 -11.57 -15.09
CA ILE A 156 5.53 -11.49 -14.47
C ILE A 156 6.31 -10.30 -15.03
N ALA A 157 6.23 -10.05 -16.34
CA ALA A 157 6.94 -8.94 -16.95
C ALA A 157 6.42 -7.56 -16.49
N GLY A 158 5.10 -7.39 -16.37
CA GLY A 158 4.51 -6.17 -15.79
C GLY A 158 4.93 -5.93 -14.35
N ALA A 159 4.92 -6.98 -13.52
CA ALA A 159 5.39 -6.92 -12.14
C ALA A 159 6.88 -6.54 -12.05
N GLY A 160 7.72 -7.16 -12.87
CA GLY A 160 9.16 -6.87 -12.91
C GLY A 160 9.45 -5.44 -13.39
N ALA A 161 8.74 -4.96 -14.42
CA ALA A 161 8.92 -3.62 -14.94
C ALA A 161 8.49 -2.55 -13.92
N LEU A 162 7.43 -2.81 -13.15
CA LEU A 162 7.04 -1.94 -12.05
C LEU A 162 8.14 -1.88 -10.99
N LYS A 163 8.65 -3.02 -10.51
CA LYS A 163 9.70 -3.06 -9.49
C LYS A 163 10.97 -2.31 -9.91
N ASN A 164 11.40 -2.48 -11.17
CA ASN A 164 12.51 -1.73 -11.72
C ASN A 164 12.24 -0.22 -11.72
N GLY A 165 11.06 0.20 -12.18
CA GLY A 165 10.68 1.61 -12.18
C GLY A 165 10.56 2.21 -10.78
N LEU A 166 10.03 1.47 -9.80
CA LEU A 166 9.95 1.94 -8.43
C LEU A 166 11.34 2.17 -7.82
N ALA A 167 12.31 1.31 -8.12
CA ALA A 167 13.69 1.45 -7.64
C ALA A 167 14.39 2.69 -8.25
N GLU A 168 14.13 2.99 -9.51
CA GLU A 168 14.71 4.15 -10.22
C GLU A 168 13.95 5.46 -9.93
N GLY A 169 12.67 5.39 -9.54
CA GLY A 169 11.76 6.52 -9.35
C GLY A 169 11.98 7.37 -8.10
N GLN A 170 13.12 7.21 -7.42
CA GLN A 170 13.39 7.83 -6.11
C GLN A 170 12.23 7.61 -5.14
N PRO A 171 12.01 6.36 -4.70
CA PRO A 171 10.88 6.01 -3.87
C PRO A 171 10.98 6.71 -2.52
N ILE A 172 9.83 7.02 -1.91
CA ILE A 172 9.71 7.64 -0.59
C ILE A 172 8.59 6.96 0.21
N LEU A 173 8.67 7.10 1.54
CA LEU A 173 7.61 6.69 2.46
C LEU A 173 6.58 7.81 2.64
N LEU A 174 5.33 7.42 2.70
CA LEU A 174 4.17 8.24 3.03
C LEU A 174 3.63 7.77 4.39
N GLU A 175 3.52 8.70 5.32
CA GLU A 175 2.86 8.49 6.61
C GLU A 175 1.42 9.04 6.58
N PRO A 176 0.46 8.42 7.30
CA PRO A 176 -0.89 8.94 7.41
C PRO A 176 -0.91 10.26 8.16
N ILE A 177 -1.63 11.26 7.63
CA ILE A 177 -1.84 12.55 8.28
C ILE A 177 -3.31 12.65 8.70
N MET A 178 -3.53 12.85 10.00
CA MET A 178 -4.87 12.89 10.59
C MET A 178 -5.26 14.32 10.96
N ASN A 179 -6.53 14.66 10.72
CA ASN A 179 -7.12 15.90 11.22
C ASN A 179 -7.74 15.64 12.60
N VAL A 180 -7.26 16.34 13.61
CA VAL A 180 -7.73 16.19 15.00
C VAL A 180 -8.39 17.49 15.44
N LYS A 181 -9.55 17.40 16.10
CA LYS A 181 -10.22 18.52 16.76
C LYS A 181 -10.13 18.34 18.26
N ILE A 182 -9.53 19.31 18.94
CA ILE A 182 -9.32 19.28 20.38
C ILE A 182 -10.16 20.40 21.01
N LYS A 183 -10.86 20.08 22.10
CA LYS A 183 -11.61 21.04 22.90
C LYS A 183 -10.96 21.13 24.26
N VAL A 184 -10.50 22.33 24.62
CA VAL A 184 -9.87 22.61 25.90
C VAL A 184 -10.34 23.98 26.41
N PRO A 185 -10.33 24.22 27.74
CA PRO A 185 -10.52 25.56 28.28
C PRO A 185 -9.44 26.52 27.76
N GLU A 186 -9.80 27.80 27.65
CA GLU A 186 -8.96 28.83 27.02
C GLU A 186 -7.58 28.94 27.69
N ASP A 187 -7.54 28.82 29.01
CA ASP A 187 -6.32 28.89 29.84
C ASP A 187 -5.25 27.86 29.44
N PHE A 188 -5.63 26.73 28.84
CA PHE A 188 -4.72 25.65 28.44
C PHE A 188 -4.33 25.69 26.95
N THR A 189 -4.84 26.66 26.18
CA THR A 189 -4.64 26.70 24.72
C THR A 189 -3.16 26.77 24.34
N GLY A 190 -2.37 27.58 25.06
CA GLY A 190 -0.95 27.76 24.80
C GLY A 190 -0.15 26.47 25.00
N ASP A 191 -0.37 25.78 26.12
CA ASP A 191 0.32 24.54 26.47
C ASP A 191 -0.01 23.41 25.46
N ILE A 192 -1.27 23.30 25.06
CA ILE A 192 -1.73 22.29 24.10
C ILE A 192 -1.14 22.55 22.71
N ILE A 193 -1.09 23.81 22.26
CA ILE A 193 -0.43 24.16 21.00
C ILE A 193 1.07 23.81 21.05
N GLY A 194 1.72 24.07 22.18
CA GLY A 194 3.12 23.69 22.42
C GLY A 194 3.35 22.19 22.29
N ASP A 195 2.54 21.37 22.97
CA ASP A 195 2.60 19.91 22.90
C ASP A 195 2.37 19.39 21.47
N LEU A 196 1.38 19.92 20.76
CA LEU A 196 1.08 19.52 19.37
C LEU A 196 2.23 19.82 18.41
N ASN A 197 2.85 21.00 18.51
CA ASN A 197 3.99 21.37 17.67
C ASN A 197 5.20 20.45 17.92
N SER A 198 5.42 20.00 19.17
CA SER A 198 6.47 19.03 19.50
C SER A 198 6.26 17.67 18.79
N LYS A 199 5.00 17.34 18.48
CA LYS A 199 4.57 16.10 17.81
C LYS A 199 4.40 16.27 16.29
N ARG A 200 5.08 17.26 15.69
CA ARG A 200 5.03 17.56 14.23
C ARG A 200 3.62 17.93 13.73
N ALA A 201 2.69 18.27 14.61
CA ALA A 201 1.36 18.70 14.19
C ALA A 201 1.41 20.11 13.59
N LYS A 202 0.58 20.37 12.59
CA LYS A 202 0.38 21.71 12.03
C LYS A 202 -0.97 22.23 12.51
N VAL A 203 -0.95 23.14 13.47
CA VAL A 203 -2.17 23.75 14.02
C VAL A 203 -2.82 24.60 12.92
N GLN A 204 -4.10 24.33 12.67
CA GLN A 204 -4.97 25.17 11.86
C GLN A 204 -5.83 25.99 12.83
N GLY A 205 -5.71 27.31 12.78
CA GLY A 205 -6.48 28.24 13.60
C GLY A 205 -7.94 28.31 13.19
#